data_AF-A0A974VT09-F1
#
_entry.id   AF-A0A974VT09-F1
#
_cell.length_a   1.000
_cell.length_b   1.000
_cell.length_c   1.000
_cell.angle_alpha   90.00
_cell.angle_beta   90.00
_cell.angle_gamma   90.00
#
_symmetry.space_group_name_H-M   'P 1'
#
loop_
_entity.id
_entity.type
_entity.pdbx_description
1 polymer ?
#
loop_
_entity_poly.entity_id
_entity_poly.type
_entity_poly.pdbx_seq_one_letter_code
_entity_poly.pdbx_strand_id
1 'polypeptide(L)'
;MHTDSLPSPSPEHRLSTANFRHTCGYCGCVFRVDITWQAAYHSKAVSLTKPYSCPECRRDSRVKTSTEPRITLVSKRTDGRSDYFPERGL
;
A
#
# COMPACT_ATOMS: atom_id res chain seq x y z
N MET A 1 -34.47 12.60 -26.99
CA MET A 1 -33.90 11.97 -25.79
C MET A 1 -32.53 11.46 -26.19
N HIS A 2 -31.47 12.18 -25.85
CA HIS A 2 -30.11 11.77 -26.17
C HIS A 2 -29.63 10.89 -25.02
N THR A 3 -29.66 9.58 -25.21
CA THR A 3 -28.94 8.68 -24.32
C THR A 3 -27.46 8.83 -24.64
N ASP A 4 -26.79 9.70 -23.90
CA ASP A 4 -25.34 9.77 -23.84
C ASP A 4 -24.84 8.44 -23.28
N SER A 5 -24.63 7.46 -24.16
CA SER A 5 -23.95 6.22 -23.82
C SER A 5 -22.47 6.52 -23.67
N LEU A 6 -22.09 6.97 -22.47
CA LEU A 6 -20.68 7.07 -22.07
C LEU A 6 -19.96 5.76 -22.43
N PRO A 7 -18.86 5.79 -23.19
CA PRO A 7 -18.08 4.59 -23.46
C PRO A 7 -17.58 4.02 -22.14
N SER A 8 -17.93 2.76 -21.85
CA SER A 8 -17.39 2.06 -20.68
C SER A 8 -15.86 2.05 -20.79
N PRO A 9 -15.12 2.52 -19.78
CA PRO A 9 -13.67 2.63 -19.90
C PRO A 9 -13.08 1.26 -20.18
N SER A 10 -12.31 1.18 -21.28
CA SER A 10 -11.51 0.02 -21.66
C SER A 10 -10.75 -0.51 -20.44
N PRO A 11 -10.63 -1.84 -20.25
CA PRO A 11 -10.06 -2.43 -19.05
C PRO A 11 -8.64 -1.92 -18.75
N GLU A 12 -7.89 -1.50 -19.76
CA GLU A 12 -6.57 -0.86 -19.63
C GLU A 12 -6.58 0.46 -18.84
N HIS A 13 -7.64 1.26 -18.93
CA HIS A 13 -7.78 2.55 -18.26
C HIS A 13 -8.49 2.45 -16.90
N ARG A 14 -8.83 1.24 -16.45
CA ARG A 14 -9.50 1.06 -15.16
C ARG A 14 -8.51 1.12 -14.02
N LEU A 15 -8.73 2.08 -13.13
CA LEU A 15 -8.10 2.11 -11.81
C LEU A 15 -8.74 1.05 -10.93
N SER A 16 -7.90 0.15 -10.42
CA SER A 16 -8.25 -0.83 -9.41
C SER A 16 -7.71 -0.35 -8.06
N THR A 17 -8.52 -0.47 -7.03
CA THR A 17 -8.15 -0.13 -5.65
C THR A 17 -8.20 -1.39 -4.80
N ALA A 18 -7.19 -1.63 -3.97
CA ALA A 18 -7.26 -2.64 -2.94
C ALA A 18 -6.75 -2.12 -1.61
N ASN A 19 -7.21 -2.78 -0.55
CA ASN A 19 -6.78 -2.51 0.81
C ASN A 19 -6.50 -3.83 1.51
N PHE A 20 -5.46 -3.85 2.33
CA PHE A 20 -5.13 -5.02 3.14
C PHE A 20 -4.60 -4.59 4.50
N ARG A 21 -4.75 -5.47 5.50
CA ARG A 21 -4.14 -5.27 6.82
C ARG A 21 -2.76 -5.90 6.81
N HIS A 22 -1.79 -5.18 7.36
CA HIS A 22 -0.43 -5.66 7.53
C HIS A 22 -0.01 -5.52 8.99
N THR A 23 0.51 -6.61 9.54
CA THR A 23 1.10 -6.66 10.88
C THR A 23 2.60 -6.40 10.77
N CYS A 24 3.10 -5.41 11.50
CA CYS A 24 4.53 -5.14 11.56
C CYS A 24 5.26 -6.26 12.32
N GLY A 25 6.23 -6.92 11.67
CA GLY A 25 7.04 -7.97 12.31
C GLY A 25 8.03 -7.49 13.38
N TYR A 26 8.22 -6.17 13.55
CA TYR A 26 9.06 -5.63 14.62
C TYR A 26 8.23 -5.30 15.86
N CYS A 27 7.23 -4.45 15.69
CA CYS A 27 6.47 -3.89 16.79
C CYS A 27 5.11 -4.54 17.05
N GLY A 28 4.66 -5.42 16.16
CA GLY A 28 3.35 -6.05 16.23
C GLY A 28 2.16 -5.13 15.94
N CYS A 29 2.38 -3.85 15.64
CA CYS A 29 1.29 -2.95 15.28
C CYS A 29 0.58 -3.46 14.01
N VAL A 30 -0.73 -3.21 13.92
CA VAL A 30 -1.53 -3.54 12.74
C VAL A 30 -1.88 -2.25 12.04
N PHE A 31 -1.62 -2.18 10.75
CA PHE A 31 -2.00 -1.03 9.93
C PHE A 31 -2.65 -1.49 8.63
N ARG A 32 -3.47 -0.63 8.05
CA ARG A 32 -4.09 -0.82 6.75
C ARG A 32 -3.20 -0.16 5.70
N VAL A 33 -3.00 -0.86 4.59
CA VAL A 33 -2.33 -0.37 3.39
C VAL A 33 -3.37 -0.28 2.28
N ASP A 34 -3.68 0.94 1.84
CA ASP A 34 -4.56 1.22 0.72
C ASP A 34 -3.72 1.55 -0.51
N ILE A 35 -3.95 0.83 -1.62
CA ILE A 35 -3.22 0.96 -2.88
C ILE A 35 -4.17 1.09 -4.06
N THR A 36 -3.72 1.83 -5.07
CA THR A 36 -4.43 2.01 -6.33
C THR A 36 -3.48 1.71 -7.48
N TRP A 37 -3.92 0.97 -8.49
CA TRP A 37 -3.12 0.71 -9.69
C TRP A 37 -4.02 0.63 -10.92
N GLN A 38 -3.48 0.98 -12.09
CA GLN A 38 -4.22 0.76 -13.34
C GLN A 38 -4.07 -0.71 -13.74
N ALA A 39 -5.14 -1.33 -14.21
CA ALA A 39 -5.14 -2.75 -14.58
C ALA A 39 -4.15 -3.05 -15.73
N ALA A 40 -3.87 -2.09 -16.62
CA ALA A 40 -2.82 -2.21 -17.63
C ALA A 40 -1.41 -2.44 -17.04
N TYR A 41 -1.16 -1.98 -15.82
CA TYR A 41 0.14 -2.15 -15.17
C TYR A 41 0.32 -3.49 -14.47
N HIS A 42 -0.71 -4.34 -14.33
CA HIS A 42 -0.58 -5.62 -13.60
C HIS A 42 0.57 -6.50 -14.16
N SER A 43 0.81 -6.49 -15.47
CA SER A 43 1.90 -7.21 -16.13
C SER A 43 3.27 -6.50 -16.04
N LYS A 44 3.31 -5.15 -16.04
CA LYS A 44 4.53 -4.33 -15.89
C LYS A 44 4.93 -4.09 -14.42
N ALA A 45 4.05 -4.33 -13.46
CA ALA A 45 4.17 -3.95 -12.05
C ALA A 45 5.24 -4.73 -11.27
N VAL A 46 5.78 -5.83 -11.81
CA VAL A 46 6.94 -6.51 -11.18
C VAL A 46 8.09 -5.51 -10.94
N SER A 47 8.24 -4.50 -11.80
CA SER A 47 9.26 -3.46 -11.65
C SER A 47 8.82 -2.22 -10.83
N LEU A 48 7.53 -2.04 -10.56
CA LEU A 48 7.00 -0.88 -9.82
C LEU A 48 6.59 -1.31 -8.41
N THR A 49 7.57 -1.27 -7.51
CA THR A 49 7.31 -1.37 -6.06
C THR A 49 7.42 0.01 -5.44
N LYS A 50 6.48 0.35 -4.55
CA LYS A 50 6.54 1.57 -3.75
C LYS A 50 6.90 1.23 -2.31
N PRO A 51 7.81 1.99 -1.69
CA PRO A 51 8.12 1.84 -0.29
C PRO A 51 6.95 2.33 0.56
N TYR A 52 6.85 1.82 1.78
CA TYR A 52 6.02 2.38 2.84
C TYR A 52 6.62 1.99 4.17
N SER A 53 6.40 2.83 5.19
CA SER A 53 6.99 2.61 6.50
C SER A 53 5.90 2.38 7.56
N CYS A 54 6.21 1.54 8.53
CA CYS A 54 5.35 1.35 9.70
C CYS A 54 5.15 2.69 10.43
N PRO A 55 3.90 3.06 10.79
CA PRO A 55 3.62 4.34 11.45
C PRO A 55 4.22 4.45 12.86
N GLU A 56 4.45 3.32 13.55
CA GLU A 56 4.97 3.31 14.92
C GLU A 56 6.49 3.14 14.96
N CYS A 57 7.03 2.11 14.31
CA CYS A 57 8.46 1.77 14.38
C CYS A 57 9.28 2.27 13.19
N ARG A 58 8.67 2.92 12.18
CA ARG A 58 9.33 3.39 10.96
C ARG A 58 10.01 2.31 10.11
N ARG A 59 9.80 1.02 10.40
CA ARG A 59 10.33 -0.07 9.56
C ARG A 59 9.81 0.02 8.13
N ASP A 60 10.73 0.02 7.18
CA ASP A 60 10.41 0.06 5.76
C ASP A 60 9.92 -1.28 5.22
N SER A 61 9.02 -1.20 4.26
CA SER A 61 8.41 -2.33 3.55
C SER A 61 8.07 -1.88 2.13
N ARG A 62 7.77 -2.84 1.23
CA ARG A 62 7.49 -2.55 -0.18
C ARG A 62 6.22 -3.26 -0.63
N VAL A 63 5.43 -2.60 -1.47
CA VAL A 63 4.22 -3.18 -2.08
C VAL A 63 4.24 -2.93 -3.58
N LYS A 64 3.69 -3.89 -4.34
CA LYS A 64 3.53 -3.78 -5.79
C LYS A 64 2.35 -2.85 -6.06
N THR A 65 2.66 -1.64 -6.48
CA THR A 65 1.65 -0.62 -6.78
C THR A 65 2.30 0.46 -7.64
N SER A 66 1.49 1.11 -8.47
CA SER A 66 1.95 2.25 -9.27
C SER A 66 1.87 3.57 -8.49
N THR A 67 1.02 3.67 -7.47
CA THR A 67 0.78 4.89 -6.70
C THR A 67 1.35 4.81 -5.30
N GLU A 68 1.55 5.95 -4.66
CA GLU A 68 1.95 5.99 -3.24
C GLU A 68 0.93 5.23 -2.38
N PRO A 69 1.34 4.21 -1.61
CA PRO A 69 0.47 3.52 -0.67
C PRO A 69 0.06 4.46 0.48
N ARG A 70 -1.22 4.44 0.83
CA ARG A 70 -1.73 5.15 2.01
C ARG A 70 -1.71 4.19 3.21
N ILE A 71 -1.09 4.64 4.30
CA ILE A 71 -0.94 3.87 5.53
C ILE A 71 -1.84 4.46 6.61
N THR A 72 -2.68 3.62 7.22
CA THR A 72 -3.55 3.99 8.33
C THR A 72 -3.33 3.05 9.50
N LEU A 73 -2.94 3.57 10.67
CA LEU A 73 -2.79 2.76 11.88
C LEU A 73 -4.16 2.19 12.30
N VAL A 74 -4.21 0.88 12.51
CA VAL A 74 -5.42 0.18 12.98
C VAL A 74 -5.28 -0.18 14.45
N SER A 75 -4.13 -0.71 14.84
CA SER A 75 -3.77 -1.04 16.21
C SER A 75 -2.34 -0.61 16.48
N LYS A 76 -2.10 -0.03 17.66
CA LYS A 76 -0.77 0.32 18.16
C LYS A 76 0.11 -0.91 18.34
N ARG A 77 1.39 -0.68 18.66
CA ARG A 77 2.37 -1.73 18.98
C ARG A 77 1.89 -2.66 20.09
N THR A 78 2.34 -3.92 20.03
CA THR A 78 2.01 -4.96 21.03
C THR A 78 3.25 -5.52 21.73
N ASP A 79 4.44 -5.06 21.36
CA ASP A 79 5.72 -5.58 21.85
C ASP A 79 6.19 -4.93 23.17
N GLY A 80 5.42 -3.97 23.70
CA GLY A 80 5.76 -3.25 24.93
C GLY A 80 6.95 -2.29 24.79
N ARG A 81 7.45 -2.07 23.57
CA ARG A 81 8.57 -1.15 23.30
C ARG A 81 8.07 0.12 22.60
N SER A 82 8.88 1.17 22.68
CA SER A 82 8.64 2.46 22.01
C SER A 82 9.78 2.86 21.09
N ASP A 83 10.65 1.92 20.76
CA ASP A 83 11.85 2.14 19.96
C ASP A 83 11.55 2.07 18.46
N TYR A 84 12.30 2.85 17.68
CA TYR A 84 12.26 2.75 16.22
C TYR A 84 13.01 1.50 15.76
N PHE A 85 12.62 0.98 14.61
CA PHE A 85 13.36 -0.10 13.96
C PHE A 85 14.79 0.38 13.72
N PRO A 86 15.82 -0.33 14.20
CA PRO A 86 17.20 0.11 14.05
C PRO A 86 17.52 0.19 12.56
N GLU A 87 17.92 1.37 12.10
CA GLU A 87 18.56 1.50 10.80
C GLU A 87 19.83 0.64 10.87
N ARG A 88 19.86 -0.45 10.11
CA ARG A 88 21.06 -1.30 10.04
C ARG A 88 22.17 -0.44 9.45
N GLY A 89 22.98 0.14 10.33
CA GLY A 89 24.20 0.85 9.97
C GLY A 89 25.05 -0.06 9.09
N LEU A 90 25.42 0.48 7.93
CA LEU A 90 26.51 0.00 7.10
C LEU A 90 27.84 0.06 7.85
#